data_AF-A0A2T9JM87-F1
#
_entry.id   AF-A0A2T9JM87-F1
#
_cell.length_a   1.000
_cell.length_b   1.000
_cell.length_c   1.000
_cell.angle_alpha   90.00
_cell.angle_beta   90.00
_cell.angle_gamma   90.00
#
_symmetry.space_group_name_H-M   'P 1'
#
loop_
_entity.id
_entity.type
_entity.pdbx_description
1 polymer ?
#
loop_
_entity_poly.entity_id
_entity_poly.type
_entity_poly.pdbx_seq_one_letter_code
_entity_poly.pdbx_strand_id
1 'polypeptide(L)'
;MIAGPGLVTMLDYEMNETEREMLAEDRAEAYAPKPVGGAFMAGVCGAALALLGFIVAARFYGWPVRDHIGLALILVAGGFVLVCGGYLRLARRNRRARRAERRLIDREQR
;
A
#
# COMPACT_ATOMS: atom_id res chain seq x y z
N MET A 1 -47.57 -13.52 33.98
CA MET A 1 -46.63 -14.10 33.00
C MET A 1 -45.81 -12.97 32.45
N ILE A 2 -44.57 -12.82 32.94
CA ILE A 2 -43.69 -11.70 32.61
C ILE A 2 -42.89 -12.13 31.38
N ALA A 3 -43.12 -11.45 30.25
CA ALA A 3 -42.30 -11.59 29.06
C ALA A 3 -40.87 -11.16 29.41
N GLY A 4 -39.93 -12.11 29.34
CA GLY A 4 -38.53 -11.87 29.68
C GLY A 4 -37.87 -10.87 28.70
N PRO A 5 -36.92 -10.03 29.18
CA PRO A 5 -36.28 -8.99 28.38
C PRO A 5 -35.19 -9.52 27.42
N GLY A 6 -35.28 -10.79 27.02
CA GLY A 6 -34.22 -11.50 26.30
C GLY A 6 -34.36 -11.51 24.77
N LEU A 7 -35.36 -10.84 24.19
CA LEU A 7 -35.71 -10.99 22.77
C LEU A 7 -35.52 -9.73 21.91
N VAL A 8 -34.88 -8.68 22.42
CA VAL A 8 -34.76 -7.37 21.73
C VAL A 8 -33.30 -7.01 21.37
N THR A 9 -32.30 -7.81 21.77
CA THR A 9 -30.89 -7.52 21.45
C THR A 9 -30.43 -8.00 20.06
N MET A 10 -31.36 -8.47 19.23
CA MET A 10 -31.11 -8.91 17.84
C MET A 10 -31.90 -8.08 16.82
N LEU A 11 -32.40 -6.90 17.20
CA LEU A 11 -32.96 -5.91 16.28
C LEU A 11 -31.86 -4.92 15.89
N ASP A 12 -31.43 -5.03 14.64
CA ASP A 12 -30.77 -3.98 13.86
C ASP A 12 -29.73 -3.14 14.61
N TYR A 13 -28.54 -3.72 14.81
CA TYR A 13 -27.36 -2.86 14.91
C TYR A 13 -27.13 -2.24 13.52
N GLU A 14 -27.84 -1.14 13.23
CA GLU A 14 -27.49 -0.26 12.11
C GLU A 14 -26.08 0.27 12.38
N MET A 15 -25.10 -0.48 11.87
CA MET A 15 -23.69 -0.15 12.02
C MET A 15 -23.47 1.21 11.34
N ASN A 16 -23.00 2.17 12.12
CA ASN A 16 -22.79 3.54 11.68
C ASN A 16 -21.80 3.55 10.49
N GLU A 17 -21.96 4.47 9.54
CA GLU A 17 -21.15 4.52 8.31
C GLU A 17 -19.64 4.51 8.62
N THR A 18 -19.23 5.20 9.67
CA THR A 18 -17.84 5.26 10.16
C THR A 18 -17.32 3.90 10.65
N GLU A 19 -18.16 3.11 11.34
CA GLU A 19 -17.80 1.76 11.81
C GLU A 19 -17.70 0.78 10.63
N ARG A 20 -18.57 0.91 9.62
CA ARG A 20 -18.47 0.14 8.36
C ARG A 20 -17.17 0.43 7.63
N GLU A 21 -16.77 1.70 7.54
CA GLU A 21 -15.53 2.07 6.89
C GLU A 21 -14.29 1.54 7.63
N MET A 22 -14.30 1.59 8.97
CA MET A 22 -13.22 1.03 9.80
C MET A 22 -13.12 -0.50 9.68
N LEU A 23 -14.23 -1.22 9.73
CA LEU A 23 -14.23 -2.69 9.58
C LEU A 23 -13.77 -3.13 8.19
N ALA A 24 -14.18 -2.40 7.15
CA ALA A 24 -13.71 -2.64 5.78
C ALA A 24 -12.21 -2.35 5.62
N GLU A 25 -11.70 -1.35 6.33
CA GLU A 25 -10.29 -1.00 6.35
C GLU A 25 -9.46 -2.08 7.05
N ASP A 26 -9.88 -2.52 8.23
CA ASP A 26 -9.19 -3.52 9.05
C ASP A 26 -9.16 -4.90 8.37
N ARG A 27 -10.31 -5.33 7.79
CA ARG A 27 -10.37 -6.57 6.99
C ARG A 27 -9.47 -6.50 5.75
N ALA A 28 -9.45 -5.35 5.06
CA ALA A 28 -8.62 -5.18 3.88
C ALA A 28 -7.11 -5.17 4.20
N GLU A 29 -6.71 -4.71 5.39
CA GLU A 29 -5.31 -4.68 5.80
C GLU A 29 -4.71 -6.08 5.97
N ALA A 30 -5.50 -7.08 6.33
CA ALA A 30 -5.05 -8.46 6.52
C ALA A 30 -4.43 -9.09 5.25
N TYR A 31 -4.85 -8.65 4.07
CA TYR A 31 -4.37 -9.20 2.79
C TYR A 31 -3.87 -8.13 1.80
N ALA A 32 -4.12 -6.85 2.06
CA ALA A 32 -3.61 -5.72 1.29
C ALA A 32 -3.16 -4.60 2.24
N PRO A 33 -1.95 -4.68 2.83
CA PRO A 33 -1.46 -3.69 3.76
C PRO A 33 -1.41 -2.30 3.12
N LYS A 34 -1.68 -1.26 3.90
CA LYS A 34 -1.50 0.11 3.43
C LYS A 34 -0.02 0.35 3.16
N PRO A 35 0.34 0.85 1.97
CA PRO A 35 1.72 1.21 1.74
C PRO A 35 2.06 2.38 2.66
N VAL A 36 3.01 2.16 3.58
CA VAL A 36 3.40 3.12 4.61
C VAL A 36 4.33 4.18 4.01
N GLY A 37 4.14 5.45 4.38
CA GLY A 37 4.88 6.58 3.80
C GLY A 37 4.37 7.01 2.42
N GLY A 38 5.05 7.96 1.78
CA GLY A 38 4.65 8.52 0.47
C GLY A 38 5.34 7.84 -0.72
N ALA A 39 4.66 7.83 -1.88
CA ALA A 39 5.22 7.30 -3.13
C ALA A 39 6.58 7.93 -3.50
N PHE A 40 6.74 9.22 -3.19
CA PHE A 40 7.99 9.95 -3.40
C PHE A 40 9.14 9.41 -2.52
N MET A 41 8.90 9.18 -1.23
CA MET A 41 9.87 8.58 -0.31
C MET A 41 10.30 7.17 -0.76
N ALA A 42 9.33 6.36 -1.23
CA ALA A 42 9.62 5.06 -1.80
C ALA A 42 10.52 5.17 -3.04
N GLY A 43 10.22 6.10 -3.95
CA GLY A 43 11.06 6.38 -5.12
C GLY A 43 12.47 6.82 -4.74
N VAL A 44 12.62 7.76 -3.79
CA VAL A 44 13.93 8.25 -3.31
C VAL A 44 14.76 7.11 -2.71
N CYS A 45 14.13 6.19 -1.97
CA CYS A 45 14.80 5.01 -1.44
C CYS A 45 15.29 4.09 -2.57
N GLY A 46 14.46 3.84 -3.59
CA GLY A 46 14.85 3.09 -4.78
C GLY A 46 16.02 3.71 -5.55
N ALA A 47 15.99 5.04 -5.70
CA ALA A 47 17.06 5.83 -6.31
C ALA A 47 18.38 5.71 -5.53
N ALA A 48 18.33 5.81 -4.20
CA ALA A 48 19.50 5.71 -3.34
C ALA A 48 20.13 4.30 -3.39
N LEU A 49 19.31 3.25 -3.36
CA LEU A 49 19.78 1.86 -3.48
C LEU A 49 20.41 1.59 -4.85
N ALA A 50 19.80 2.09 -5.93
CA ALA A 50 20.37 1.98 -7.27
C ALA A 50 21.72 2.70 -7.38
N LEU A 51 21.84 3.91 -6.81
CA LEU A 51 23.09 4.66 -6.79
C LEU A 51 24.18 3.93 -6.00
N LEU A 52 23.86 3.41 -4.81
CA LEU A 52 24.78 2.60 -4.01
C LEU A 52 25.26 1.37 -4.77
N GLY A 53 24.35 0.63 -5.40
CA GLY A 53 24.69 -0.53 -6.23
C GLY A 53 25.62 -0.17 -7.38
N PHE A 54 25.38 0.97 -8.04
CA PHE A 54 26.25 1.48 -9.10
C PHE A 54 27.65 1.82 -8.61
N ILE A 55 27.78 2.49 -7.46
CA ILE A 55 29.09 2.86 -6.87
C ILE A 55 29.88 1.60 -6.51
N VAL A 56 29.23 0.62 -5.88
CA VAL A 56 29.87 -0.66 -5.51
C VAL A 56 30.34 -1.40 -6.76
N ALA A 57 29.52 -1.49 -7.80
CA ALA A 57 29.89 -2.12 -9.07
C ALA A 57 31.06 -1.38 -9.74
N ALA A 58 30.98 -0.06 -9.88
CA ALA A 58 32.04 0.74 -10.48
C ALA A 58 33.38 0.56 -9.72
N ARG A 59 33.33 0.49 -8.39
CA ARG A 59 34.52 0.24 -7.56
C ARG A 59 35.12 -1.15 -7.81
N PHE A 60 34.27 -2.17 -7.97
CA PHE A 60 34.69 -3.55 -8.22
C PHE A 60 35.33 -3.72 -9.60
N TYR A 61 34.76 -3.10 -10.63
CA TYR A 61 35.27 -3.16 -12.02
C TYR A 61 36.38 -2.14 -12.32
N GLY A 62 36.77 -1.32 -11.34
CA GLY A 62 37.79 -0.28 -11.52
C GLY A 62 37.38 0.84 -12.48
N TRP A 63 36.09 1.01 -12.74
CA TRP A 63 35.58 2.00 -13.67
C TRP A 63 35.49 3.39 -13.03
N PRO A 64 35.99 4.43 -13.71
CA PRO A 64 35.78 5.80 -13.28
C PRO A 64 34.30 6.15 -13.39
N VAL A 65 33.68 6.40 -12.23
CA VAL A 65 32.27 6.83 -12.10
C VAL A 65 31.98 8.09 -12.91
N ARG A 66 32.98 8.99 -13.01
CA ARG A 66 32.90 10.26 -13.76
C ARG A 66 32.61 10.08 -15.25
N ASP A 67 33.10 9.01 -15.85
CA ASP A 67 32.95 8.77 -17.28
C ASP A 67 31.57 8.15 -17.60
N HIS A 68 30.87 7.68 -16.57
CA HIS A 68 29.63 6.93 -16.67
C HIS A 68 28.46 7.61 -15.95
N ILE A 69 28.50 8.93 -15.77
CA ILE A 69 27.45 9.71 -15.10
C ILE A 69 26.09 9.52 -15.80
N GLY A 70 26.07 9.46 -17.14
CA GLY A 70 24.84 9.20 -17.90
C GLY A 70 24.19 7.87 -17.54
N LEU A 71 24.99 6.80 -17.41
CA LEU A 71 24.51 5.49 -16.98
C LEU A 71 24.03 5.51 -15.53
N ALA A 72 24.76 6.17 -14.63
CA ALA A 72 24.33 6.35 -13.24
C ALA A 72 22.96 7.04 -13.16
N LEU A 73 22.76 8.09 -13.96
CA LEU A 73 21.51 8.87 -13.97
C LEU A 73 20.34 8.03 -14.49
N ILE A 74 20.55 7.25 -15.55
CA ILE A 74 19.54 6.30 -16.07
C ILE A 74 19.21 5.24 -15.01
N LEU A 75 20.20 4.70 -14.32
CA LEU A 75 19.99 3.67 -13.30
C LEU A 75 19.21 4.21 -12.10
N VAL A 76 19.55 5.41 -11.64
CA VAL A 76 18.86 6.10 -10.54
C VAL A 76 17.43 6.46 -10.92
N ALA A 77 17.22 7.02 -12.12
CA ALA A 77 15.89 7.32 -12.63
C ALA A 77 15.06 6.03 -12.79
N GLY A 78 15.66 4.94 -13.29
CA GLY A 78 15.04 3.63 -13.40
C GLY A 78 14.64 3.06 -12.04
N GLY A 79 15.53 3.12 -11.05
CA GLY A 79 15.26 2.69 -9.67
C GLY A 79 14.13 3.50 -9.03
N PHE A 80 14.13 4.82 -9.22
CA PHE A 80 13.05 5.70 -8.77
C PHE A 80 11.70 5.32 -9.37
N VAL A 81 11.63 5.20 -10.70
CA VAL A 81 10.39 4.92 -11.43
C VAL A 81 9.86 3.52 -11.12
N LEU A 82 10.72 2.51 -11.03
CA LEU A 82 10.32 1.15 -10.67
C LEU A 82 9.70 1.08 -9.29
N VAL A 83 10.35 1.67 -8.28
CA VAL A 83 9.87 1.60 -6.89
C VAL A 83 8.64 2.49 -6.70
N CYS A 84 8.62 3.70 -7.27
CA CYS A 84 7.45 4.57 -7.25
C CYS A 84 6.25 3.94 -7.97
N GLY A 85 6.47 3.33 -9.14
CA GLY A 85 5.45 2.59 -9.89
C GLY A 85 4.92 1.37 -9.12
N GLY A 86 5.81 0.61 -8.47
CA GLY A 86 5.45 -0.50 -7.59
C GLY A 86 4.56 -0.04 -6.42
N TYR A 87 4.94 1.05 -5.75
CA TYR A 87 4.16 1.67 -4.69
C TYR A 87 2.75 2.07 -5.18
N LEU A 88 2.67 2.79 -6.32
CA LEU A 88 1.39 3.22 -6.89
C LEU A 88 0.51 2.02 -7.28
N ARG A 89 1.12 0.95 -7.78
CA ARG A 89 0.40 -0.29 -8.11
C ARG A 89 -0.15 -0.97 -6.85
N LEU A 90 0.62 -1.00 -5.75
CA LEU A 90 0.15 -1.48 -4.43
C LEU A 90 -1.00 -0.62 -3.90
N ALA A 91 -0.85 0.72 -3.94
CA ALA A 91 -1.87 1.65 -3.51
C ALA A 91 -3.19 1.48 -4.30
N ARG A 92 -3.10 1.25 -5.62
CA ARG A 92 -4.27 0.94 -6.46
C ARG A 92 -4.90 -0.40 -6.09
N ARG A 93 -4.11 -1.43 -5.79
CA ARG A 93 -4.62 -2.74 -5.32
C ARG A 93 -5.34 -2.63 -3.99
N ASN A 94 -4.78 -1.90 -3.01
CA ASN A 94 -5.42 -1.67 -1.72
C ASN A 94 -6.75 -0.91 -1.87
N ARG A 95 -6.80 0.14 -2.70
CA ARG A 95 -8.06 0.84 -3.02
C ARG A 95 -9.12 -0.09 -3.62
N ARG A 96 -8.73 -1.07 -4.43
CA ARG A 96 -9.66 -2.06 -5.01
C ARG A 96 -10.13 -3.06 -3.95
N ALA A 97 -9.24 -3.55 -3.08
CA ALA A 97 -9.58 -4.42 -1.96
C ALA A 97 -10.61 -3.77 -1.02
N ARG A 98 -10.36 -2.54 -0.58
CA ARG A 98 -11.29 -1.77 0.27
C ARG A 98 -12.68 -1.61 -0.36
N ARG A 99 -12.75 -1.35 -1.67
CA ARG A 99 -14.03 -1.23 -2.38
C ARG A 99 -14.75 -2.58 -2.50
N ALA A 100 -14.02 -3.69 -2.56
CA ALA A 100 -14.61 -5.02 -2.57
C ALA A 100 -15.20 -5.38 -1.20
N GLU A 101 -14.46 -5.13 -0.11
CA GLU A 101 -14.95 -5.35 1.27
C GLU A 101 -16.18 -4.50 1.59
N ARG A 102 -16.17 -3.21 1.25
CA ARG A 102 -17.35 -2.35 1.46
C ARG A 102 -18.61 -2.91 0.80
N ARG A 103 -18.48 -3.43 -0.43
CA ARG A 103 -19.61 -4.04 -1.15
C ARG A 103 -20.09 -5.36 -0.55
N LEU A 104 -19.21 -6.10 0.13
CA LEU A 104 -19.58 -7.32 0.84
C LEU A 104 -20.36 -6.98 2.12
N ILE A 105 -19.88 -6.01 2.89
CA ILE A 105 -20.55 -5.52 4.11
C ILE A 105 -21.93 -4.93 3.78
N ASP A 106 -22.05 -4.14 2.71
CA ASP A 106 -23.33 -3.59 2.26
C ASP A 106 -24.36 -4.67 1.85
N ARG A 107 -23.90 -5.86 1.44
CA ARG A 107 -24.78 -7.00 1.11
C ARG A 107 -25.14 -7.83 2.33
N GLU A 108 -24.27 -7.92 3.33
CA GLU A 108 -24.54 -8.65 4.59
C GLU A 108 -25.56 -7.92 5.46
N GLN A 109 -25.68 -6.59 5.32
CA GLN A 109 -26.61 -5.76 6.09
C GLN A 109 -27.96 -5.50 5.38
N ARG A 110 -28.25 -6.20 4.28
CA ARG A 110 -29.49 -6.07 3.50
C ARG A 110 -30.29 -7.36 3.54
#